data_AF-A0A7S3P387-F1
#
_entry.id   AF-A0A7S3P387-F1
#
_cell.length_a   1.000
_cell.length_b   1.000
_cell.length_c   1.000
_cell.angle_alpha   90.00
_cell.angle_beta   90.00
_cell.angle_gamma   90.00
#
_symmetry.space_group_name_H-M   'P 1'
#
loop_
_entity.id
_entity.type
_entity.pdbx_description
1 polymer ?
#
loop_
_entity_poly.entity_id
_entity_poly.type
_entity_poly.pdbx_seq_one_letter_code
_entity_poly.pdbx_strand_id
1 'polypeptide(L)'
;MCALMEKNRMFVMRNFKQEEPILSSGYLCRFSDLEVKAALLDDILKAPEDIKNIGDFIESYECRSLRDTRDHLTTISLKDAVEFVDQNPHPRLWKLIAEAALEKLDFAVAEKAFVKIEDYHGIKFLKALKKIDDKYKQKAEIC
;
A
#
# COMPACT_ATOMS: atom_id res chain seq x y z
N MET A 1 1.42 9.06 11.50
CA MET A 1 0.30 8.16 11.84
C MET A 1 0.77 7.21 12.92
N CYS A 2 -0.11 6.76 13.79
CA CYS A 2 0.17 5.75 14.80
C CYS A 2 -0.98 4.75 14.90
N ALA A 3 -0.70 3.56 15.41
CA ALA A 3 -1.70 2.55 15.72
C ALA A 3 -1.73 2.33 17.22
N LEU A 4 -2.93 2.16 17.77
CA LEU A 4 -3.19 1.95 19.18
C LEU A 4 -4.13 0.76 19.34
N MET A 5 -3.93 -0.01 20.41
CA MET A 5 -4.82 -1.10 20.80
C MET A 5 -5.56 -0.71 22.08
N GLU A 6 -6.88 -0.83 22.06
CA GLU A 6 -7.72 -0.75 23.25
C GLU A 6 -8.61 -2.00 23.32
N LYS A 7 -8.29 -2.89 24.28
CA LYS A 7 -8.90 -4.23 24.36
C LYS A 7 -8.74 -4.96 23.02
N ASN A 8 -9.85 -5.44 22.44
CA ASN A 8 -9.86 -6.18 21.17
C ASN A 8 -10.12 -5.25 19.97
N ARG A 9 -9.81 -3.96 20.09
CA ARG A 9 -10.03 -2.97 19.04
C ARG A 9 -8.73 -2.23 18.73
N MET A 10 -8.34 -2.28 17.48
CA MET A 10 -7.24 -1.51 16.93
C MET A 10 -7.76 -0.21 16.34
N PHE A 11 -7.08 0.89 16.67
CA PHE A 11 -7.36 2.23 16.18
C PHE A 11 -6.13 2.74 15.42
N VAL A 12 -6.31 3.06 14.15
CA VAL A 12 -5.31 3.81 13.38
C VAL A 12 -5.63 5.29 13.50
N MET A 13 -4.65 6.10 13.88
CA MET A 13 -4.81 7.55 14.01
C MET A 13 -3.98 8.30 12.97
N ARG A 14 -4.65 9.25 12.32
CA ARG A 14 -4.06 10.20 11.37
C ARG A 14 -4.37 11.62 11.83
N ASN A 15 -3.33 12.39 12.15
CA ASN A 15 -3.44 13.77 12.64
C ASN A 15 -4.42 13.90 13.83
N PHE A 16 -4.31 13.00 14.82
CA PHE A 16 -5.18 12.92 15.99
C PHE A 16 -6.67 12.61 15.69
N LYS A 17 -7.00 12.26 14.43
CA LYS A 17 -8.31 11.72 14.07
C LYS A 17 -8.25 10.20 13.98
N GLN A 18 -9.21 9.56 14.63
CA GLN A 18 -9.34 8.11 14.69
C GLN A 18 -10.01 7.61 13.41
N GLU A 19 -9.43 6.58 12.80
CA GLU A 19 -10.11 5.80 11.77
C GLU A 19 -11.11 4.82 12.42
N GLU A 20 -11.91 4.14 11.58
CA GLU A 20 -12.86 3.14 12.04
C GLU A 20 -12.15 2.01 12.79
N PRO A 21 -12.67 1.58 13.96
CA PRO A 21 -12.03 0.56 14.78
C PRO A 21 -12.04 -0.78 14.06
N ILE A 22 -10.88 -1.45 14.05
CA ILE A 22 -10.73 -2.78 13.50
C ILE A 22 -10.73 -3.77 14.66
N LEU A 23 -11.57 -4.80 14.59
CA LEU A 23 -11.57 -5.87 15.58
C LEU A 23 -10.28 -6.68 15.40
N SER A 24 -9.43 -6.69 16.43
CA SER A 24 -8.18 -7.44 16.43
C SER A 24 -7.81 -7.82 17.85
N SER A 25 -7.38 -9.05 18.06
CA SER A 25 -6.74 -9.52 19.30
C SER A 25 -5.22 -9.64 19.16
N GLY A 26 -4.66 -9.16 18.05
CA GLY A 26 -3.23 -9.23 17.78
C GLY A 26 -2.43 -8.19 18.56
N TYR A 27 -1.21 -8.56 18.94
CA TYR A 27 -0.25 -7.65 19.55
C TYR A 27 0.47 -6.86 18.46
N LEU A 28 0.50 -5.53 18.57
CA LEU A 28 1.13 -4.65 17.57
C LEU A 28 2.63 -4.96 17.45
N CYS A 29 3.06 -5.29 16.23
CA CYS A 29 4.46 -5.54 15.93
C CYS A 29 5.12 -4.34 15.25
N ARG A 30 4.50 -3.86 14.17
CA ARG A 30 5.08 -2.83 13.32
C ARG A 30 4.00 -2.03 12.63
N PHE A 31 4.23 -0.73 12.53
CA PHE A 31 3.47 0.15 11.66
C PHE A 31 4.40 0.77 10.63
N SER A 32 4.20 0.46 9.35
CA SER A 32 4.99 1.01 8.24
C SER A 32 4.19 0.98 6.96
N ASP A 33 4.45 1.92 6.05
CA ASP A 33 3.83 1.94 4.73
C ASP A 33 2.29 1.86 4.74
N LEU A 34 1.66 2.53 5.70
CA LEU A 34 0.20 2.52 5.90
C LEU A 34 -0.37 1.12 6.17
N GLU A 35 0.43 0.22 6.71
CA GLU A 35 0.05 -1.12 7.11
C GLU A 35 0.49 -1.38 8.56
N VAL A 36 -0.42 -1.95 9.35
CA VAL A 36 -0.16 -2.42 10.71
C VAL A 36 0.00 -3.93 10.67
N LYS A 37 1.12 -4.43 11.19
CA LYS A 37 1.32 -5.85 11.43
C LYS A 37 1.11 -6.17 12.90
N ALA A 38 0.32 -7.18 13.17
CA ALA A 38 0.04 -7.67 14.51
C ALA A 38 0.26 -9.19 14.57
N ALA A 39 0.71 -9.68 15.73
CA ALA A 39 0.92 -11.10 15.96
C ALA A 39 -0.11 -11.65 16.96
N LEU A 40 -0.73 -12.77 16.64
CA LEU A 40 -1.63 -13.51 17.52
C LEU A 40 -0.85 -14.32 18.54
N LEU A 41 -0.15 -13.66 19.46
CA LEU A 41 0.70 -14.32 20.47
C LEU A 41 -0.09 -15.28 21.35
N ASP A 42 -1.32 -14.95 21.71
CA ASP A 42 -2.16 -15.81 22.54
C ASP A 42 -2.45 -17.16 21.86
N ASP A 43 -2.59 -17.18 20.53
CA ASP A 43 -2.78 -18.41 19.77
C ASP A 43 -1.48 -19.17 19.57
N ILE A 44 -0.36 -18.45 19.37
CA ILE A 44 0.98 -19.05 19.29
C ILE A 44 1.33 -19.77 20.59
N LEU A 45 0.99 -19.19 21.74
CA LEU A 45 1.34 -19.72 23.05
C LEU A 45 0.49 -20.94 23.47
N LYS A 46 -0.63 -21.23 22.80
CA LYS A 46 -1.49 -22.40 23.13
C LYS A 46 -0.80 -23.73 22.84
N ALA A 47 -0.12 -23.83 21.71
CA ALA A 47 0.55 -25.04 21.25
C ALA A 47 1.73 -24.67 20.33
N PRO A 48 2.83 -24.10 20.87
CA PRO A 48 3.94 -23.60 20.06
C PRO A 48 4.64 -24.71 19.25
N GLU A 49 4.59 -25.95 19.74
CA GLU A 49 5.23 -27.11 19.09
C GLU A 49 4.47 -27.58 17.83
N ASP A 50 3.18 -27.27 17.71
CA ASP A 50 2.33 -27.67 16.58
C ASP A 50 2.34 -26.65 15.43
N ILE A 51 3.02 -25.51 15.61
CA ILE A 51 3.07 -24.43 14.63
C ILE A 51 4.06 -24.78 13.53
N LYS A 52 3.52 -25.09 12.35
CA LYS A 52 4.31 -25.35 11.14
C LYS A 52 4.79 -24.07 10.46
N ASN A 53 3.99 -23.00 10.53
CA ASN A 53 4.30 -21.72 9.91
C ASN A 53 3.86 -20.57 10.82
N ILE A 54 4.83 -19.75 11.23
CA ILE A 54 4.56 -18.61 12.11
C ILE A 54 3.84 -17.46 11.39
N GLY A 55 3.93 -17.42 10.06
CA GLY A 55 3.29 -16.41 9.22
C GLY A 55 1.77 -16.46 9.30
N ASP A 56 1.18 -17.63 9.57
CA ASP A 56 -0.27 -17.82 9.70
C ASP A 56 -0.85 -17.08 10.92
N PHE A 57 0.02 -16.69 11.86
CA PHE A 57 -0.32 -15.95 13.08
C PHE A 57 0.06 -14.46 13.00
N ILE A 58 0.54 -14.00 11.84
CA ILE A 58 0.83 -12.59 11.58
C ILE A 58 -0.31 -12.00 10.75
N GLU A 59 -1.12 -11.17 11.38
CA GLU A 59 -2.17 -10.42 10.72
C GLU A 59 -1.64 -9.08 10.20
N SER A 60 -2.08 -8.69 9.01
CA SER A 60 -1.73 -7.41 8.41
C SER A 60 -2.98 -6.61 8.11
N TYR A 61 -2.99 -5.35 8.51
CA TYR A 61 -4.13 -4.47 8.46
C TYR A 61 -3.78 -3.19 7.69
N GLU A 62 -4.44 -2.99 6.56
CA GLU A 62 -4.27 -1.80 5.73
C GLU A 62 -5.02 -0.60 6.32
N CYS A 63 -4.37 0.56 6.40
CA CYS A 63 -5.02 1.81 6.77
C CYS A 63 -6.12 2.16 5.77
N ARG A 64 -7.12 2.92 6.21
CA ARG A 64 -8.21 3.38 5.34
C ARG A 64 -7.70 4.09 4.09
N SER A 65 -6.68 4.94 4.23
CA SER A 65 -6.11 5.68 3.08
C SER A 65 -5.58 4.77 1.97
N LEU A 66 -5.05 3.59 2.34
CA LEU A 66 -4.52 2.61 1.39
C LEU A 66 -5.65 1.81 0.73
N ARG A 67 -6.67 1.43 1.52
CA ARG A 67 -7.90 0.81 1.03
C ARG A 67 -8.65 1.71 0.06
N ASP A 68 -8.93 2.96 0.45
CA ASP A 68 -9.62 3.96 -0.37
C ASP A 68 -8.89 4.19 -1.70
N THR A 69 -7.55 4.32 -1.69
CA THR A 69 -6.77 4.49 -2.93
C THR A 69 -6.90 3.29 -3.86
N ARG A 70 -6.89 2.06 -3.31
CA ARG A 70 -7.08 0.83 -4.09
C ARG A 70 -8.48 0.77 -4.69
N ASP A 71 -9.50 1.11 -3.91
CA ASP A 71 -10.89 1.17 -4.37
C ASP A 71 -11.08 2.22 -5.47
N HIS A 72 -10.44 3.39 -5.35
CA HIS A 72 -10.45 4.42 -6.39
C HIS A 72 -9.85 3.92 -7.71
N LEU A 73 -8.78 3.13 -7.65
CA LEU A 73 -8.10 2.58 -8.82
C LEU A 73 -8.89 1.48 -9.53
N THR A 74 -9.68 0.70 -8.78
CA THR A 74 -10.53 -0.37 -9.33
C THR A 74 -11.87 0.15 -9.84
N THR A 75 -12.46 1.13 -9.15
CA THR A 75 -13.89 1.44 -9.30
C THR A 75 -14.17 2.70 -10.10
N ILE A 76 -13.27 3.69 -10.08
CA ILE A 76 -13.56 5.02 -10.64
C ILE A 76 -12.61 5.34 -11.80
N SER A 77 -11.41 5.83 -11.52
CA SER A 77 -10.42 6.15 -12.55
C SER A 77 -9.04 6.40 -11.96
N LEU A 78 -8.00 6.32 -12.79
CA LEU A 78 -6.63 6.66 -12.39
C LEU A 78 -6.50 8.14 -11.97
N LYS A 79 -7.30 9.03 -12.57
CA LYS A 79 -7.24 10.48 -12.29
C LYS A 79 -7.74 10.81 -10.90
N ASP A 80 -8.88 10.25 -10.50
CA ASP A 80 -9.46 10.49 -9.18
C ASP A 80 -8.57 9.90 -8.07
N ALA A 81 -7.94 8.75 -8.34
CA ALA A 81 -6.95 8.18 -7.45
C ALA A 81 -5.73 9.11 -7.27
N VAL A 82 -5.23 9.74 -8.34
CA VAL A 82 -4.15 10.73 -8.26
C VAL A 82 -4.57 11.94 -7.42
N GLU A 83 -5.78 12.45 -7.61
CA GLU A 83 -6.30 13.59 -6.82
C GLU A 83 -6.41 13.25 -5.34
N PHE A 84 -6.90 12.04 -5.02
CA PHE A 84 -6.98 11.55 -3.64
C PHE A 84 -5.59 11.46 -2.99
N VAL A 85 -4.59 10.95 -3.71
CA VAL A 85 -3.22 10.83 -3.22
C VAL A 85 -2.52 12.19 -3.13
N ASP A 86 -2.82 13.15 -4.01
CA ASP A 86 -2.33 14.53 -3.89
C ASP A 86 -2.87 15.20 -2.61
N GLN A 87 -4.12 14.93 -2.21
CA GLN A 87 -4.69 15.39 -0.94
C GLN A 87 -4.13 14.62 0.28
N ASN A 88 -3.63 13.40 0.07
CA ASN A 88 -3.15 12.49 1.10
C ASN A 88 -1.74 11.97 0.79
N PRO A 89 -0.72 12.85 0.75
CA PRO A 89 0.59 12.47 0.24
C PRO A 89 1.28 11.45 1.14
N HIS A 90 1.60 10.28 0.58
CA HIS A 90 2.41 9.25 1.22
C HIS A 90 3.16 8.42 0.16
N PRO A 91 4.46 8.10 0.34
CA PRO A 91 5.26 7.37 -0.66
C PRO A 91 4.62 6.06 -1.12
N ARG A 92 4.06 5.29 -0.17
CA ARG A 92 3.34 4.03 -0.48
C ARG A 92 2.17 4.23 -1.44
N LEU A 93 1.39 5.30 -1.29
CA LEU A 93 0.23 5.56 -2.14
C LEU A 93 0.68 5.96 -3.54
N TRP A 94 1.69 6.83 -3.65
CA TRP A 94 2.30 7.16 -4.93
C TRP A 94 2.88 5.94 -5.64
N LYS A 95 3.47 4.99 -4.90
CA LYS A 95 3.98 3.76 -5.48
C LYS A 95 2.85 2.93 -6.13
N LEU A 96 1.71 2.86 -5.45
CA LEU A 96 0.53 2.16 -5.94
C LEU A 96 -0.07 2.84 -7.18
N ILE A 97 -0.06 4.19 -7.22
CA ILE A 97 -0.41 4.96 -8.42
C ILE A 97 0.58 4.69 -9.56
N ALA A 98 1.88 4.65 -9.29
CA ALA A 98 2.91 4.39 -10.30
C ALA A 98 2.72 3.01 -10.95
N GLU A 99 2.50 1.98 -10.13
CA GLU A 99 2.21 0.60 -10.58
C GLU A 99 0.97 0.57 -11.48
N ALA A 100 -0.15 1.16 -11.03
CA ALA A 100 -1.39 1.20 -11.80
C ALA A 100 -1.28 2.05 -13.09
N ALA A 101 -0.48 3.12 -13.07
CA ALA A 101 -0.24 3.96 -14.25
C ALA A 101 0.62 3.23 -15.29
N LEU A 102 1.61 2.46 -14.86
CA LEU A 102 2.43 1.61 -15.74
C LEU A 102 1.58 0.53 -16.43
N GLU A 103 0.71 -0.15 -15.69
CA GLU A 103 -0.22 -1.15 -16.27
C GLU A 103 -1.13 -0.56 -17.35
N LYS A 104 -1.58 0.69 -17.14
CA LYS A 104 -2.43 1.43 -18.09
C LYS A 104 -1.62 2.14 -19.19
N LEU A 105 -0.29 2.06 -19.16
CA LEU A 105 0.66 2.74 -20.06
C LEU A 105 0.50 4.27 -20.05
N ASP A 106 0.06 4.83 -18.92
CA ASP A 106 0.02 6.28 -18.70
C ASP A 106 1.36 6.76 -18.13
N PHE A 107 2.31 6.97 -19.03
CA PHE A 107 3.66 7.39 -18.65
C PHE A 107 3.73 8.78 -18.02
N ALA A 108 2.74 9.65 -18.27
CA ALA A 108 2.71 10.99 -17.67
C ALA A 108 2.37 10.90 -16.17
N VAL A 109 1.37 10.10 -15.82
CA VAL A 109 1.00 9.87 -14.42
C VAL A 109 2.08 9.06 -13.70
N ALA A 110 2.65 8.04 -14.36
CA ALA A 110 3.74 7.26 -13.80
C ALA A 110 4.97 8.12 -13.49
N GLU A 111 5.36 9.03 -14.39
CA GLU A 111 6.49 9.94 -14.18
C GLU A 111 6.23 10.89 -13.00
N LYS A 112 5.01 11.46 -12.91
CA LYS A 112 4.61 12.28 -11.77
C LYS A 112 4.73 11.49 -10.46
N ALA A 113 4.27 10.24 -10.44
CA ALA A 113 4.32 9.39 -9.25
C ALA A 113 5.77 9.06 -8.83
N PHE A 114 6.66 8.72 -9.76
CA PHE A 114 8.07 8.46 -9.43
C PHE A 114 8.80 9.72 -8.96
N VAL A 115 8.49 10.91 -9.50
CA VAL A 115 9.03 12.18 -9.00
C VAL A 115 8.60 12.41 -7.55
N LYS A 116 7.36 12.08 -7.18
CA LYS A 116 6.84 12.24 -5.81
C LYS A 116 7.47 11.27 -4.80
N ILE A 117 7.99 10.13 -5.26
CA ILE A 117 8.70 9.13 -4.44
C ILE A 117 10.22 9.37 -4.48
N GLU A 118 10.69 10.34 -5.28
CA GLU A 118 12.11 10.59 -5.55
C GLU A 118 12.84 9.35 -6.13
N ASP A 119 12.10 8.47 -6.81
CA ASP A 119 12.65 7.25 -7.42
C ASP A 119 13.23 7.55 -8.81
N TYR A 120 14.52 7.84 -8.81
CA TYR A 120 15.27 8.12 -10.03
C TYR A 120 15.38 6.90 -10.96
N HIS A 121 15.36 5.68 -10.43
CA HIS A 121 15.42 4.47 -11.23
C HIS A 121 14.12 4.30 -12.02
N GLY A 122 12.98 4.52 -11.40
CA GLY A 122 11.67 4.54 -12.06
C GLY A 122 11.59 5.56 -13.20
N ILE A 123 12.13 6.78 -13.00
CA ILE A 123 12.16 7.81 -14.05
C ILE A 123 13.05 7.39 -15.23
N LYS A 124 14.22 6.79 -14.97
CA LYS A 124 15.10 6.26 -16.02
C LYS A 124 14.43 5.14 -16.82
N PHE A 125 13.76 4.24 -16.11
CA PHE A 125 13.01 3.14 -16.72
C PHE A 125 11.91 3.66 -17.66
N LEU A 126 11.12 4.65 -17.22
CA LEU A 126 10.12 5.30 -18.08
C LEU A 126 10.72 5.94 -19.34
N LYS A 127 11.90 6.57 -19.23
CA LYS A 127 12.59 7.14 -20.39
C LYS A 127 13.07 6.07 -21.37
N ALA A 128 13.41 4.87 -20.89
CA ALA A 128 13.75 3.74 -21.75
C ALA A 128 12.50 3.18 -22.44
N LEU A 129 11.41 2.96 -21.69
CA LEU A 129 10.13 2.50 -22.22
C LEU A 129 9.56 3.43 -23.31
N LYS A 130 9.65 4.76 -23.10
CA LYS A 130 9.20 5.76 -24.09
C LYS A 130 9.95 5.70 -25.43
N LYS A 131 11.15 5.09 -25.48
CA LYS A 131 11.92 4.94 -26.72
C LYS A 131 11.52 3.71 -27.54
N ILE A 132 10.75 2.80 -26.95
CA ILE A 132 10.29 1.59 -27.63
C ILE A 132 9.04 1.96 -28.42
N ASP A 133 9.03 1.77 -29.73
CA ASP A 133 7.88 2.12 -30.59
C ASP A 133 6.69 1.15 -30.44
N ASP A 134 6.96 -0.08 -30.02
CA ASP A 134 5.95 -1.13 -29.94
C ASP A 134 5.31 -1.23 -28.54
N LYS A 135 4.01 -0.97 -28.50
CA LYS A 135 3.18 -1.02 -27.29
C LYS A 135 3.17 -2.42 -26.63
N TYR A 136 3.29 -3.49 -27.41
CA TYR A 136 3.36 -4.84 -26.85
C TYR A 136 4.70 -5.11 -26.15
N LYS A 137 5.79 -4.58 -26.71
CA LYS A 137 7.13 -4.66 -26.08
C LYS A 137 7.19 -3.82 -24.81
N GLN A 138 6.61 -2.62 -24.82
CA GLN A 138 6.48 -1.78 -23.62
C GLN A 138 5.72 -2.51 -22.51
N LYS A 139 4.59 -3.16 -22.83
CA LYS A 139 3.80 -3.90 -21.84
C LYS A 139 4.55 -5.14 -21.32
N ALA A 140 5.29 -5.83 -22.19
CA ALA A 140 6.07 -7.00 -21.81
C ALA A 140 7.25 -6.70 -20.87
N GLU A 141 7.77 -5.48 -20.87
CA GLU A 141 8.86 -5.06 -19.98
C GLU A 141 8.35 -4.60 -18.60
N ILE A 142 7.03 -4.37 -18.47
CA ILE A 142 6.36 -3.96 -17.23
C ILE A 142 5.83 -5.19 -16.45
N CYS A 143 5.48 -6.28 -17.14
CA CYS A 143 5.01 -7.54 -16.55
C CYS A 143 6.16 -8.49 -16.21
#